data_AF-A0A346C3M8-F1
#
_entry.id   AF-A0A346C3M8-F1
#
_cell.length_a   1.000
_cell.length_b   1.000
_cell.length_c   1.000
_cell.angle_alpha   90.00
_cell.angle_beta   90.00
_cell.angle_gamma   90.00
#
_symmetry.space_group_name_H-M   'P 1'
#
loop_
_entity.id
_entity.type
_entity.pdbx_description
1 polymer ?
#
loop_
_entity_poly.entity_id
_entity_poly.type
_entity_poly.pdbx_seq_one_letter_code
_entity_poly.pdbx_strand_id
1 'polypeptide(L)'
;MDLAGALWRTLPWRALAAAGALGLLVAGAPLATGAEPTSWQTLLLLRGVALIGALGLAFLLDDPARHLTVPVPTPRLVRQVLRVVLVAPVAVLWWTAVLLLTPSASRPPAGGVTLEAAAVGALALAAAALAVRLSDEARPGPFVAASLLLTAVLVPLLVPEDWALFVQADDPRWSVAHERWAVLAAAVAVAWAVCGPEPLGRRCGR
;
A
#
# COMPACT_ATOMS: atom_id res chain seq x y z
N MET A 1 6.61 23.86 17.98
CA MET A 1 5.47 23.30 17.22
C MET A 1 5.77 21.85 16.93
N ASP A 2 4.96 20.92 17.43
CA ASP A 2 5.16 19.50 17.18
C ASP A 2 4.87 19.16 15.71
N LEU A 3 5.92 18.84 14.97
CA LEU A 3 5.85 18.46 13.56
C LEU A 3 4.90 17.27 13.34
N ALA A 4 4.85 16.33 14.30
CA ALA A 4 3.93 15.19 14.29
C ALA A 4 2.46 15.61 14.35
N GLY A 5 2.11 16.55 15.24
CA GLY A 5 0.73 17.04 15.38
C GLY A 5 0.26 17.84 14.16
N ALA A 6 1.16 18.61 13.54
CA ALA A 6 0.86 19.30 12.29
C ALA A 6 0.64 18.30 11.14
N LEU A 7 1.53 17.31 11.00
CA LEU A 7 1.42 16.28 9.95
C LEU A 7 0.14 15.44 10.10
N TRP A 8 -0.22 15.05 11.33
CA TRP A 8 -1.44 14.30 11.62
C TRP A 8 -2.70 14.96 11.06
N ARG A 9 -2.80 16.29 11.18
CA ARG A 9 -3.94 17.07 10.66
C ARG A 9 -3.95 17.18 9.14
N THR A 10 -2.79 17.07 8.50
CA THR A 10 -2.65 17.12 7.04
C THR A 10 -2.82 15.76 6.36
N LEU A 11 -2.96 14.67 7.12
CA LEU A 11 -3.17 13.35 6.56
C LEU A 11 -4.50 13.29 5.80
N PRO A 12 -4.59 12.54 4.69
CA PRO A 12 -5.80 12.39 3.90
C PRO A 12 -6.78 11.42 4.58
N TRP A 13 -7.23 11.76 5.80
CA TRP A 13 -8.13 10.94 6.61
C TRP A 13 -9.39 10.52 5.87
N ARG A 14 -9.90 11.36 4.97
CA ARG A 14 -11.08 11.02 4.15
C ARG A 14 -10.79 9.85 3.20
N ALA A 15 -9.65 9.85 2.53
CA ALA A 15 -9.26 8.77 1.62
C ALA A 15 -8.96 7.48 2.41
N LEU A 16 -8.23 7.61 3.53
CA LEU A 16 -7.93 6.47 4.41
C LEU A 16 -9.18 5.87 5.04
N ALA A 17 -10.12 6.70 5.51
CA ALA A 17 -11.39 6.26 6.08
C ALA A 17 -12.29 5.63 5.01
N ALA A 18 -12.34 6.19 3.80
CA ALA A 18 -13.12 5.61 2.70
C ALA A 18 -12.56 4.24 2.28
N ALA A 19 -11.24 4.12 2.10
CA ALA A 19 -10.59 2.84 1.81
C ALA A 19 -10.78 1.84 2.96
N GLY A 20 -10.64 2.30 4.20
CA GLY A 20 -10.82 1.48 5.39
C GLY A 20 -12.24 0.94 5.52
N ALA A 21 -13.25 1.80 5.37
CA ALA A 21 -14.65 1.42 5.39
C ALA A 21 -14.99 0.47 4.23
N LEU A 22 -14.55 0.77 3.01
CA LEU A 22 -14.80 -0.07 1.85
C LEU A 22 -14.19 -1.47 2.03
N GLY A 23 -12.95 -1.56 2.52
CA GLY A 23 -12.32 -2.86 2.75
C GLY A 23 -12.98 -3.67 3.87
N LEU A 24 -13.46 -3.02 4.95
CA LEU A 24 -14.24 -3.70 5.99
C LEU A 24 -15.60 -4.18 5.46
N LEU A 25 -16.27 -3.39 4.62
CA LEU A 25 -17.52 -3.78 3.98
C LEU A 25 -17.31 -4.99 3.06
N VAL A 26 -16.26 -5.00 2.25
CA VAL A 26 -15.93 -6.12 1.36
C VAL A 26 -15.56 -7.37 2.17
N ALA A 27 -14.74 -7.23 3.21
CA ALA A 27 -14.34 -8.35 4.07
C ALA A 27 -15.50 -8.93 4.89
N GLY A 28 -16.41 -8.06 5.37
CA GLY A 28 -17.58 -8.45 6.15
C GLY A 28 -18.78 -8.89 5.31
N ALA A 29 -18.79 -8.67 3.99
CA ALA A 29 -19.90 -9.00 3.13
C ALA A 29 -20.33 -10.48 3.21
N PRO A 30 -19.42 -11.47 3.18
CA PRO A 30 -19.81 -12.88 3.31
C PRO A 30 -20.51 -13.19 4.63
N LEU A 31 -20.02 -12.62 5.75
CA LEU A 31 -20.66 -12.78 7.05
C LEU A 31 -22.05 -12.13 7.08
N ALA A 32 -22.20 -10.94 6.49
CA ALA A 32 -23.46 -10.21 6.48
C ALA A 32 -24.54 -10.88 5.63
N THR A 33 -24.16 -11.58 4.56
CA THR A 33 -25.07 -12.29 3.66
C THR A 33 -25.26 -13.76 4.03
N GLY A 34 -24.51 -14.28 5.01
CA GLY A 34 -24.48 -15.71 5.33
C GLY A 34 -23.87 -16.57 4.22
N ALA A 35 -23.07 -15.97 3.34
CA ALA A 35 -22.39 -16.68 2.26
C ALA A 35 -21.20 -17.49 2.80
N GLU A 36 -21.02 -18.69 2.28
CA GLU A 36 -19.84 -19.53 2.55
C GLU A 36 -18.90 -19.51 1.33
N PRO A 37 -17.99 -18.51 1.26
CA PRO A 37 -17.06 -18.43 0.16
C PRO A 37 -16.07 -19.60 0.23
N THR A 38 -15.81 -20.19 -0.92
CA THR A 38 -14.72 -21.15 -1.11
C THR A 38 -13.35 -20.52 -0.83
N SER A 39 -12.33 -21.31 -0.52
CA SER A 39 -10.99 -20.82 -0.17
C SER A 39 -10.37 -19.89 -1.22
N TRP A 40 -10.58 -20.16 -2.52
CA TRP A 40 -10.08 -19.29 -3.59
C TRP A 40 -10.83 -17.96 -3.67
N GLN A 41 -12.14 -17.93 -3.39
CA GLN A 41 -12.93 -16.70 -3.33
C GLN A 41 -12.48 -15.83 -2.16
N THR A 42 -12.27 -16.44 -0.99
CA THR A 42 -11.75 -15.75 0.19
C THR A 42 -10.36 -15.16 -0.06
N LEU A 43 -9.48 -15.90 -0.73
CA LEU A 43 -8.15 -15.40 -1.11
C LEU A 43 -8.24 -14.20 -2.06
N LEU A 44 -9.06 -14.27 -3.11
CA LEU A 44 -9.25 -13.15 -4.04
C LEU A 44 -9.89 -11.93 -3.37
N LEU A 45 -10.86 -12.14 -2.46
CA LEU A 45 -11.45 -11.07 -1.66
C LEU A 45 -10.39 -10.37 -0.82
N LEU A 46 -9.54 -11.12 -0.11
CA LEU A 46 -8.46 -10.56 0.70
C LEU A 46 -7.42 -9.81 -0.15
N ARG A 47 -7.06 -10.32 -1.33
CA ARG A 47 -6.20 -9.60 -2.29
C ARG A 47 -6.85 -8.31 -2.78
N GLY A 48 -8.16 -8.32 -3.03
CA GLY A 48 -8.93 -7.12 -3.36
C GLY A 48 -8.96 -6.09 -2.22
N VAL A 49 -9.16 -6.55 -0.99
CA VAL A 49 -9.11 -5.67 0.20
C VAL A 49 -7.71 -5.09 0.42
N ALA A 50 -6.66 -5.89 0.24
CA ALA A 50 -5.28 -5.40 0.26
C ALA A 50 -5.04 -4.31 -0.78
N LEU A 51 -5.54 -4.49 -2.01
CA LEU A 51 -5.47 -3.48 -3.06
C LEU A 51 -6.23 -2.20 -2.67
N ILE A 52 -7.43 -2.30 -2.11
CA ILE A 52 -8.19 -1.14 -1.61
C ILE A 52 -7.39 -0.37 -0.55
N GLY A 53 -6.77 -1.08 0.41
CA GLY A 53 -5.90 -0.47 1.41
C GLY A 53 -4.71 0.26 0.77
N ALA A 54 -4.06 -0.37 -0.21
CA ALA A 54 -2.94 0.23 -0.93
C ALA A 54 -3.34 1.46 -1.76
N LEU A 55 -4.54 1.47 -2.33
CA LEU A 55 -5.10 2.66 -2.99
C LEU A 55 -5.25 3.81 -2.01
N GLY A 56 -5.74 3.56 -0.79
CA GLY A 56 -5.78 4.57 0.27
C GLY A 56 -4.40 5.11 0.63
N LEU A 57 -3.39 4.24 0.69
CA LEU A 57 -2.00 4.63 0.94
C LEU A 57 -1.37 5.42 -0.20
N ALA A 58 -1.80 5.25 -1.45
CA ALA A 58 -1.29 6.03 -2.58
C ALA A 58 -1.54 7.54 -2.41
N PHE A 59 -2.63 7.92 -1.73
CA PHE A 59 -2.95 9.32 -1.44
C PHE A 59 -2.18 9.87 -0.23
N LEU A 60 -1.47 9.04 0.55
CA LEU A 60 -0.80 9.45 1.79
C LEU A 60 0.22 10.58 1.58
N LEU A 61 0.80 10.64 0.39
CA LEU A 61 1.81 11.63 0.01
C LEU A 61 1.22 12.81 -0.78
N ASP A 62 -0.08 12.85 -1.03
CA ASP A 62 -0.72 14.04 -1.59
C ASP A 62 -0.59 15.19 -0.57
N ASP A 63 0.01 16.29 -1.00
CA ASP A 63 0.12 17.50 -0.21
C ASP A 63 -0.36 18.69 -1.05
N PRO A 64 -1.65 19.07 -0.96
CA PRO A 64 -2.19 20.17 -1.75
C PRO A 64 -1.59 21.54 -1.37
N ALA A 65 -0.84 21.64 -0.27
CA ALA A 65 -0.18 22.86 0.19
C ALA A 65 1.34 22.88 -0.10
N ARG A 66 1.85 22.00 -0.97
CA ARG A 66 3.28 21.92 -1.33
C ARG A 66 3.88 23.26 -1.76
N HIS A 67 3.10 24.14 -2.38
CA HIS A 67 3.57 25.47 -2.82
C HIS A 67 3.85 26.44 -1.66
N LEU A 68 3.36 26.18 -0.45
CA LEU A 68 3.51 27.07 0.72
C LEU A 68 4.56 26.56 1.73
N THR A 69 5.03 25.31 1.60
CA THR A 69 5.93 24.65 2.58
C THR A 69 7.37 24.44 2.08
N VAL A 70 7.69 24.98 0.89
CA VAL A 70 9.04 24.97 0.29
C VAL A 70 10.17 25.48 1.21
N PRO A 71 9.98 26.45 2.14
CA PRO A 71 11.10 26.95 2.94
C PRO A 71 11.39 26.13 4.23
N VAL A 72 10.70 25.01 4.48
CA VAL A 72 10.88 24.27 5.74
C VAL A 72 12.19 23.44 5.69
N PRO A 73 13.12 23.61 6.66
CA PRO A 73 14.44 22.96 6.66
C PRO A 73 14.40 21.45 6.97
N THR A 74 13.24 20.80 6.91
CA THR A 74 13.12 19.36 7.15
C THR A 74 13.36 18.58 5.86
N PRO A 75 14.22 17.54 5.89
CA PRO A 75 14.42 16.68 4.73
C PRO A 75 13.12 15.96 4.38
N ARG A 76 12.83 15.90 3.07
CA ARG A 76 11.60 15.33 2.54
C ARG A 76 11.34 13.89 2.96
N LEU A 77 12.39 13.07 3.05
CA LEU A 77 12.32 11.69 3.55
C LEU A 77 11.74 11.60 4.95
N VAL A 78 12.16 12.49 5.86
CA VAL A 78 11.71 12.45 7.25
C VAL A 78 10.21 12.72 7.34
N ARG A 79 9.68 13.64 6.53
CA ARG A 79 8.22 13.89 6.49
C ARG A 79 7.45 12.70 5.93
N GLN A 80 7.96 12.04 4.89
CA GLN A 80 7.32 10.85 4.30
C GLN A 80 7.32 9.68 5.29
N VAL A 81 8.47 9.36 5.89
CA VAL A 81 8.61 8.30 6.90
C VAL A 81 7.67 8.57 8.07
N LEU A 82 7.62 9.80 8.58
CA LEU A 82 6.77 10.12 9.72
C LEU A 82 5.27 9.99 9.39
N ARG A 83 4.83 10.37 8.18
CA ARG A 83 3.44 10.12 7.74
C ARG A 83 3.13 8.63 7.68
N VAL A 84 4.04 7.81 7.17
CA VAL A 84 3.89 6.34 7.13
C VAL A 84 3.81 5.76 8.53
N VAL A 85 4.71 6.15 9.43
CA VAL A 85 4.76 5.67 10.82
C VAL A 85 3.47 6.03 11.58
N LEU A 86 2.89 7.21 11.35
CA LEU A 86 1.64 7.61 11.98
C LEU A 86 0.42 6.78 11.51
N VAL A 87 0.42 6.34 10.25
CA VAL A 87 -0.69 5.55 9.68
C VAL A 87 -0.51 4.04 9.88
N ALA A 88 0.73 3.57 10.00
CA ALA A 88 1.07 2.16 10.21
C ALA A 88 0.26 1.45 11.31
N PRO A 89 0.12 1.97 12.55
CA PRO A 89 -0.65 1.27 13.59
C PRO A 89 -2.13 1.16 13.23
N VAL A 90 -2.71 2.19 12.60
CA VAL A 90 -4.11 2.18 12.15
C VAL A 90 -4.29 1.16 11.02
N ALA A 91 -3.34 1.07 10.08
CA ALA A 91 -3.35 0.10 9.00
C ALA A 91 -3.23 -1.35 9.52
N VAL A 92 -2.38 -1.59 10.52
CA VAL A 92 -2.26 -2.90 11.19
C VAL A 92 -3.56 -3.29 11.86
N LEU A 93 -4.15 -2.40 12.66
CA LEU A 93 -5.43 -2.66 13.33
C LEU A 93 -6.54 -2.94 12.31
N TRP A 94 -6.64 -2.14 11.26
CA TRP A 94 -7.60 -2.34 10.19
C TRP A 94 -7.42 -3.69 9.49
N TRP A 95 -6.19 -4.05 9.14
CA TRP A 95 -5.91 -5.34 8.49
C TRP A 95 -6.20 -6.53 9.41
N THR A 96 -5.90 -6.41 10.70
CA THR A 96 -6.29 -7.45 11.67
C THR A 96 -7.80 -7.60 11.76
N ALA A 97 -8.57 -6.50 11.72
CA ALA A 97 -10.03 -6.57 11.69
C ALA A 97 -10.54 -7.26 10.41
N VAL A 98 -9.96 -6.98 9.24
CA VAL A 98 -10.26 -7.68 7.98
C VAL A 98 -10.05 -9.19 8.11
N LEU A 99 -8.93 -9.62 8.68
CA LEU A 99 -8.63 -11.04 8.89
C LEU A 99 -9.61 -11.70 9.87
N LEU A 100 -10.02 -10.99 10.92
CA LEU A 100 -10.98 -11.49 11.91
C LEU A 100 -12.41 -11.60 11.34
N LEU A 101 -12.80 -10.70 10.44
CA LEU A 101 -14.07 -10.75 9.71
C LEU A 101 -14.09 -11.85 8.64
N THR A 102 -12.95 -12.42 8.28
CA THR A 102 -12.90 -13.47 7.27
C THR A 102 -13.30 -14.82 7.87
N PRO A 103 -14.25 -15.57 7.26
CA PRO A 103 -14.69 -16.87 7.77
C PRO A 103 -13.51 -17.84 8.00
N SER A 104 -13.47 -18.51 9.15
CA SER A 104 -12.36 -19.39 9.51
C SER A 104 -12.25 -20.63 8.63
N ALA A 105 -13.38 -21.15 8.13
CA ALA A 105 -13.44 -22.37 7.32
C ALA A 105 -12.75 -22.24 5.95
N SER A 106 -12.69 -21.03 5.38
CA SER A 106 -12.08 -20.77 4.07
C SER A 106 -10.90 -19.80 4.15
N ARG A 107 -10.36 -19.58 5.36
CA ARG A 107 -9.28 -18.62 5.60
C ARG A 107 -7.96 -19.19 5.09
N PRO A 108 -7.29 -18.53 4.12
CA PRO A 108 -5.95 -18.92 3.70
C PRO A 108 -4.93 -18.64 4.81
N PRO A 109 -3.70 -19.20 4.72
CA PRO A 109 -2.63 -18.91 5.67
C PRO A 109 -2.38 -17.40 5.82
N ALA A 110 -2.73 -16.85 6.98
CA ALA A 110 -2.76 -15.40 7.20
C ALA A 110 -1.40 -14.74 6.96
N GLY A 111 -0.30 -15.40 7.32
CA GLY A 111 1.06 -14.90 7.11
C GLY A 111 1.37 -14.57 5.65
N GLY A 112 0.98 -15.46 4.72
CA GLY A 112 1.21 -15.23 3.30
C GLY A 112 0.43 -14.03 2.78
N VAL A 113 -0.87 -13.98 3.07
CA VAL A 113 -1.73 -12.89 2.61
C VAL A 113 -1.35 -11.56 3.26
N THR A 114 -0.90 -11.55 4.52
CA THR A 114 -0.36 -10.34 5.16
C THR A 114 0.89 -9.82 4.46
N LEU A 115 1.74 -10.72 3.96
CA LEU A 115 2.95 -10.35 3.23
C LEU A 115 2.60 -9.76 1.86
N GLU A 116 1.66 -10.37 1.12
CA GLU A 116 1.14 -9.80 -0.12
C GLU A 116 0.58 -8.39 0.12
N ALA A 117 -0.25 -8.21 1.15
CA ALA A 117 -0.82 -6.92 1.50
C ALA A 117 0.25 -5.87 1.86
N ALA A 118 1.25 -6.27 2.65
CA ALA A 118 2.37 -5.41 3.00
C ALA A 118 3.20 -5.01 1.77
N ALA A 119 3.45 -5.95 0.85
CA ALA A 119 4.20 -5.69 -0.37
C ALA A 119 3.46 -4.72 -1.31
N VAL A 120 2.16 -4.90 -1.51
CA VAL A 120 1.34 -3.99 -2.34
C VAL A 120 1.26 -2.60 -1.69
N GLY A 121 1.11 -2.52 -0.37
CA GLY A 121 1.17 -1.26 0.37
C GLY A 121 2.52 -0.55 0.23
N ALA A 122 3.62 -1.28 0.36
CA ALA A 122 4.97 -0.74 0.17
C ALA A 122 5.19 -0.25 -1.27
N LEU A 123 4.68 -0.98 -2.27
CA LEU A 123 4.74 -0.59 -3.68
C LEU A 123 3.95 0.70 -3.94
N ALA A 124 2.76 0.83 -3.34
CA ALA A 124 1.98 2.06 -3.43
C ALA A 124 2.73 3.27 -2.84
N LEU A 125 3.34 3.11 -1.66
CA LEU A 125 4.12 4.17 -1.01
C LEU A 125 5.37 4.54 -1.80
N ALA A 126 6.09 3.55 -2.34
CA ALA A 126 7.28 3.77 -3.15
C ALA A 126 6.93 4.48 -4.48
N ALA A 127 5.85 4.04 -5.15
CA ALA A 127 5.35 4.68 -6.38
C ALA A 127 4.91 6.12 -6.12
N ALA A 128 4.20 6.38 -5.01
CA ALA A 128 3.86 7.73 -4.57
C ALA A 128 5.10 8.59 -4.33
N ALA A 129 6.11 8.06 -3.63
CA ALA A 129 7.33 8.81 -3.38
C ALA A 129 8.11 9.10 -4.68
N LEU A 130 8.15 8.14 -5.60
CA LEU A 130 8.78 8.30 -6.91
C LEU A 130 8.04 9.33 -7.78
N ALA A 131 6.71 9.29 -7.80
CA ALA A 131 5.88 10.26 -8.54
C ALA A 131 6.11 11.69 -8.03
N VAL A 132 6.17 11.91 -6.71
CA VAL A 132 6.49 13.24 -6.16
C VAL A 132 7.93 13.66 -6.54
N ARG A 133 8.85 12.72 -6.81
CA ARG A 133 10.26 13.03 -7.18
C ARG A 133 10.39 13.40 -8.65
N LEU A 134 9.70 12.67 -9.52
CA LEU A 134 9.77 12.84 -10.96
C LEU A 134 8.84 13.95 -11.47
N SER A 135 7.81 14.30 -10.69
CA SER A 135 6.81 15.29 -11.07
C SER A 135 6.76 16.45 -10.07
N ASP A 136 6.64 17.66 -10.60
CA ASP A 136 6.29 18.86 -9.83
C ASP A 136 4.80 18.93 -9.48
N GLU A 137 4.02 17.94 -9.92
CA GLU A 137 2.58 17.83 -9.71
C GLU A 137 2.20 17.80 -8.22
N ALA A 138 1.16 18.55 -7.86
CA ALA A 138 0.73 18.68 -6.47
C ALA A 138 -0.05 17.45 -5.94
N ARG A 139 -0.49 16.56 -6.83
CA ARG A 139 -1.37 15.41 -6.52
C ARG A 139 -0.95 14.15 -7.28
N PRO A 140 0.12 13.45 -6.85
CA PRO A 140 0.53 12.17 -7.43
C PRO A 140 -0.48 11.03 -7.23
N GLY A 141 -1.36 11.11 -6.23
CA GLY A 141 -2.24 10.03 -5.79
C GLY A 141 -3.07 9.36 -6.90
N PRO A 142 -3.81 10.12 -7.75
CA PRO A 142 -4.60 9.54 -8.83
C PRO A 142 -3.77 8.76 -9.87
N PHE A 143 -2.57 9.26 -10.22
CA PHE A 143 -1.68 8.60 -11.17
C PHE A 143 -1.15 7.28 -10.60
N VAL A 144 -0.78 7.27 -9.32
CA VAL A 144 -0.29 6.07 -8.64
C VAL A 144 -1.41 5.06 -8.46
N ALA A 145 -2.61 5.50 -8.09
CA ALA A 145 -3.78 4.64 -8.00
C ALA A 145 -4.10 3.99 -9.36
N ALA A 146 -4.11 4.77 -10.45
CA ALA A 146 -4.32 4.24 -11.81
C ALA A 146 -3.24 3.23 -12.21
N SER A 147 -1.96 3.54 -11.92
CA SER A 147 -0.84 2.65 -12.21
C SER A 147 -0.92 1.34 -11.41
N LEU A 148 -1.30 1.40 -10.13
CA LEU A 148 -1.52 0.23 -9.28
C LEU A 148 -2.65 -0.64 -9.82
N LEU A 149 -3.79 -0.04 -10.17
CA LEU A 149 -4.93 -0.76 -10.76
C LEU A 149 -4.54 -1.44 -12.07
N LEU A 150 -3.85 -0.72 -12.95
CA LEU A 150 -3.37 -1.27 -14.22
C LEU A 150 -2.43 -2.45 -13.98
N THR A 151 -1.50 -2.31 -13.04
CA THR A 151 -0.52 -3.36 -12.69
C THR A 151 -1.22 -4.57 -12.07
N ALA A 152 -2.21 -4.37 -11.21
CA ALA A 152 -3.01 -5.43 -10.59
C ALA A 152 -3.79 -6.26 -11.64
N VAL A 153 -4.12 -5.67 -12.79
CA VAL A 153 -4.77 -6.38 -13.91
C VAL A 153 -3.73 -7.02 -14.84
N LEU A 154 -2.67 -6.29 -15.22
CA LEU A 154 -1.70 -6.75 -16.21
C LEU A 154 -0.77 -7.83 -15.67
N VAL A 155 -0.31 -7.75 -14.42
CA VAL A 155 0.68 -8.68 -13.87
C VAL A 155 0.12 -10.11 -13.83
N PRO A 156 -1.11 -10.38 -13.34
CA PRO A 156 -1.68 -11.72 -13.41
C PRO A 156 -1.85 -12.26 -14.84
N LEU A 157 -2.03 -11.39 -15.84
CA LEU A 157 -2.23 -11.79 -17.24
C LEU A 157 -0.92 -12.03 -18.00
N LEU A 158 0.16 -11.36 -17.60
CA LEU A 158 1.43 -11.34 -18.33
C LEU A 158 2.53 -12.15 -17.63
N VAL A 159 2.40 -12.40 -16.33
CA VAL A 159 3.40 -13.17 -15.58
C VAL A 159 3.29 -14.65 -15.99
N PRO A 160 4.41 -15.28 -16.41
CA PRO A 160 4.43 -16.71 -16.74
C PRO A 160 3.95 -17.56 -15.56
N GLU A 161 3.23 -18.64 -15.83
CA GLU A 161 2.74 -19.55 -14.78
C GLU A 161 3.88 -20.15 -13.93
N ASP A 162 5.08 -20.27 -14.52
CA ASP A 162 6.31 -20.76 -13.87
C ASP A 162 6.80 -19.82 -12.75
N TRP A 163 6.46 -18.53 -12.85
CA TRP A 163 6.77 -17.54 -11.82
C TRP A 163 5.86 -17.63 -10.60
N ALA A 164 4.76 -18.40 -10.67
CA ALA A 164 3.97 -18.84 -9.53
C ALA A 164 3.72 -17.71 -8.50
N LEU A 165 3.42 -16.49 -8.97
CA LEU A 165 3.31 -15.32 -8.10
C LEU A 165 1.93 -15.21 -7.45
N PHE A 166 0.92 -15.76 -8.13
CA PHE A 166 -0.48 -15.79 -7.68
C PHE A 166 -0.94 -17.24 -7.54
N VAL A 167 -0.39 -17.90 -6.53
CA VAL A 167 -0.68 -19.31 -6.25
C VAL A 167 -1.90 -19.41 -5.32
N GLN A 168 -2.65 -20.52 -5.42
CA GLN A 168 -3.77 -20.83 -4.52
C GLN A 168 -3.26 -21.34 -3.17
N ALA A 169 -4.04 -21.18 -2.10
CA ALA A 169 -3.62 -21.53 -0.74
C ALA A 169 -3.20 -23.00 -0.57
N ASP A 170 -3.79 -23.91 -1.36
CA ASP A 170 -3.56 -25.35 -1.28
C ASP A 170 -2.42 -25.85 -2.20
N ASP A 171 -1.82 -24.97 -3.02
CA ASP A 171 -0.76 -25.37 -3.95
C ASP A 171 0.60 -25.43 -3.22
N PRO A 172 1.39 -26.52 -3.41
CA PRO A 172 2.69 -26.71 -2.75
C PRO A 172 3.69 -25.55 -2.93
N ARG A 173 3.52 -24.74 -3.99
CA ARG A 173 4.39 -23.60 -4.31
C ARG A 173 4.06 -22.34 -3.48
N TRP A 174 3.07 -22.40 -2.59
CA TRP A 174 2.65 -21.26 -1.77
C TRP A 174 3.81 -20.58 -1.03
N SER A 175 4.70 -21.35 -0.39
CA SER A 175 5.86 -20.78 0.33
C SER A 175 6.81 -20.04 -0.60
N VAL A 176 7.18 -20.67 -1.73
CA VAL A 176 8.09 -20.10 -2.74
C VAL A 176 7.51 -18.84 -3.38
N ALA A 177 6.20 -18.82 -3.63
CA ALA A 177 5.50 -17.63 -4.10
C ALA A 177 5.66 -16.45 -3.13
N HIS A 178 5.52 -16.71 -1.84
CA HIS A 178 5.62 -15.68 -0.80
C HIS A 178 7.06 -15.24 -0.53
N GLU A 179 8.05 -16.11 -0.72
CA GLU A 179 9.46 -15.68 -0.75
C GLU A 179 9.72 -14.66 -1.86
N ARG A 180 9.15 -14.87 -3.05
CA ARG A 180 9.26 -13.91 -4.17
C ARG A 180 8.58 -12.58 -3.83
N TRP A 181 7.43 -12.60 -3.15
CA TRP A 181 6.79 -11.39 -2.62
C TRP A 181 7.66 -10.67 -1.57
N ALA A 182 8.33 -11.40 -0.68
CA ALA A 182 9.25 -10.81 0.29
C ALA A 182 10.44 -10.13 -0.41
N VAL A 183 11.03 -10.77 -1.41
CA VAL A 183 12.11 -10.19 -2.22
C VAL A 183 11.63 -8.93 -2.96
N LEU A 184 10.44 -8.96 -3.55
CA LEU A 184 9.83 -7.81 -4.20
C LEU A 184 9.65 -6.64 -3.22
N ALA A 185 9.08 -6.91 -2.04
CA ALA A 185 8.89 -5.90 -1.00
C ALA A 185 10.23 -5.30 -0.54
N ALA A 186 11.26 -6.13 -0.34
CA ALA A 186 12.59 -5.68 0.01
C ALA A 186 13.22 -4.81 -1.09
N ALA A 187 13.14 -5.23 -2.35
CA ALA A 187 13.65 -4.47 -3.49
C ALA A 187 12.98 -3.09 -3.61
N VAL A 188 11.65 -3.04 -3.41
CA VAL A 188 10.87 -1.80 -3.39
C VAL A 188 11.29 -0.90 -2.23
N ALA A 189 11.46 -1.44 -1.03
CA ALA A 189 11.90 -0.69 0.14
C ALA A 189 13.30 -0.10 -0.04
N VAL A 190 14.24 -0.87 -0.62
CA VAL A 190 15.59 -0.40 -0.93
C VAL A 190 15.53 0.69 -2.00
N ALA A 191 14.79 0.49 -3.09
CA ALA A 191 14.62 1.50 -4.13
C ALA A 191 14.06 2.82 -3.57
N TRP A 192 13.07 2.72 -2.66
CA TRP A 192 12.52 3.87 -1.96
C TRP A 192 13.56 4.58 -1.08
N ALA A 193 14.32 3.83 -0.28
CA ALA A 193 15.35 4.37 0.59
C ALA A 193 16.51 5.04 -0.18
N VAL A 194 16.90 4.47 -1.32
CA VAL A 194 17.98 5.01 -2.19
C VAL A 194 17.50 6.22 -2.98
N CYS A 195 16.25 6.22 -3.45
CA CYS A 195 15.71 7.34 -4.22
C CYS A 195 15.24 8.50 -3.33
N GLY A 196 14.91 8.24 -2.07
CA GLY A 196 14.36 9.22 -1.16
C GLY A 196 15.19 10.49 -0.89
N PRO A 197 16.53 10.43 -0.75
CA PRO A 197 17.33 11.61 -0.45
C PRO A 197 17.23 12.63 -1.58
N GLU A 198 16.86 13.86 -1.25
CA GLU A 198 17.07 14.97 -2.17
C GLU A 198 18.58 15.11 -2.39
N PRO A 199 19.06 15.23 -3.65
CA PRO A 199 20.47 15.47 -3.89
C PRO A 199 20.87 16.73 -3.14
N LEU A 200 21.79 16.58 -2.19
CA LEU A 200 22.32 17.68 -1.39
C LEU A 200 22.98 18.69 -2.33
N GLY A 201 22.25 19.77 -2.62
CA GLY A 201 22.78 21.00 -3.21
C GLY A 201 23.27 20.92 -4.66
N ARG A 202 22.42 21.37 -5.60
CA ARG A 202 22.94 22.24 -6.66
C ARG A 202 23.03 23.66 -6.11
N ARG A 203 24.13 23.98 -5.41
CA ARG A 203 24.67 25.34 -5.46
C ARG A 203 25.60 25.42 -6.66
N CYS A 204 25.09 26.05 -7.72
CA CYS A 204 25.78 26.76 -8.80
C CYS A 204 24.65 27.08 -9.79
N GLY A 205 24.11 28.30 -9.89
CA GLY A 205 24.74 29.60 -9.85
C GLY A 205 24.31 30.29 -11.14
N ARG A 206 23.49 31.34 -11.02
CA ARG A 206 23.36 32.50 -11.92
C ARG A 206 22.38 33.48 -11.30
#